data_AF-A0A2V6ZHM6-F1
#
_entry.id   AF-A0A2V6ZHM6-F1
#
_cell.length_a   1.000
_cell.length_b   1.000
_cell.length_c   1.000
_cell.angle_alpha   90.00
_cell.angle_beta   90.00
_cell.angle_gamma   90.00
#
_symmetry.space_group_name_H-M   'P 1'
#
loop_
_entity.id
_entity.type
_entity.pdbx_description
1 polymer ?
#
loop_
_entity_poly.entity_id
_entity_poly.type
_entity_poly.pdbx_seq_one_letter_code
_entity_poly.pdbx_strand_id
1 'polypeptide(L)' 'MELQVGDRLADETSDWEVIAPPYSTAGGRVVHARVRRIDQPASWEIRNWDAFERISVKRTTSEEGKR' A
#
# COMPACT_ATOMS: atom_id res chain seq x y z
N MET A 1 -2.93 8.85 6.86
CA MET A 1 -3.34 7.55 6.28
C MET A 1 -2.47 6.43 6.87
N GLU A 2 -3.00 5.23 7.15
CA GLU A 2 -2.19 4.08 7.60
C GLU A 2 -2.35 2.92 6.60
N LEU A 3 -1.32 2.70 5.78
CA LEU A 3 -1.21 1.55 4.88
C LEU A 3 -0.67 0.34 5.63
N GLN A 4 -1.07 -0.86 5.21
CA GLN A 4 -0.66 -2.14 5.80
C GLN A 4 -0.23 -3.12 4.71
N VAL A 5 0.59 -4.10 5.08
CA VAL A 5 0.98 -5.18 4.17
C VAL A 5 -0.28 -5.96 3.75
N GLY A 6 -0.41 -6.24 2.45
CA GLY A 6 -1.57 -6.88 1.86
C GLY A 6 -2.68 -5.91 1.43
N ASP A 7 -2.57 -4.62 1.74
CA ASP A 7 -3.49 -3.62 1.19
C ASP A 7 -3.36 -3.58 -0.33
N ARG A 8 -4.51 -3.60 -1.01
CA ARG A 8 -4.58 -3.44 -2.46
C ARG A 8 -4.90 -2.01 -2.83
N LEU A 9 -4.06 -1.41 -3.64
CA LEU A 9 -4.20 -0.06 -4.15
C LEU A 9 -4.61 -0.15 -5.61
N ALA A 10 -5.73 0.47 -5.95
CA ALA A 10 -6.17 0.58 -7.33
C ALA A 10 -5.92 2.00 -7.81
N ASP A 11 -5.14 2.13 -8.88
CA ASP A 11 -4.96 3.36 -9.62
C ASP A 11 -5.57 3.22 -11.02
N GLU A 12 -5.74 4.32 -11.75
CA GLU A 12 -6.33 4.34 -13.08
C GLU A 12 -5.62 3.41 -14.07
N THR A 13 -4.33 3.13 -13.82
CA THR A 13 -3.48 2.32 -14.71
C THR A 13 -3.29 0.88 -14.26
N SER A 14 -3.37 0.55 -12.95
CA SER A 14 -3.03 -0.78 -12.44
C SER A 14 -3.47 -1.01 -11.00
N ASP A 15 -3.62 -2.29 -10.65
CA ASP A 15 -3.77 -2.76 -9.27
C ASP A 15 -2.40 -3.14 -8.68
N TRP A 16 -2.20 -2.72 -7.44
CA TRP A 16 -0.97 -2.89 -6.68
C TRP A 16 -1.26 -3.51 -5.32
N GLU A 17 -0.29 -4.21 -4.76
CA GLU A 17 -0.33 -4.76 -3.42
C GLU A 17 0.85 -4.25 -2.60
N VAL A 18 0.59 -3.82 -1.36
CA VAL A 18 1.66 -3.46 -0.42
C VAL A 18 2.36 -4.72 0.06
N ILE A 19 3.66 -4.84 -0.20
CA ILE A 19 4.44 -6.06 0.07
C ILE A 19 5.42 -5.92 1.24
N ALA A 20 5.52 -4.73 1.85
CA ALA A 20 6.37 -4.49 3.02
C ALA A 20 5.76 -3.42 3.93
N PRO A 21 6.06 -3.44 5.25
CA PRO A 21 5.56 -2.43 6.17
C PRO A 21 5.91 -1.02 5.69
N PRO A 22 4.92 -0.13 5.53
CA PRO A 22 5.18 1.24 5.14
C PRO A 22 5.86 2.01 6.28
N TYR A 23 6.60 3.03 5.90
CA TYR A 23 7.30 3.91 6.83
C TYR A 23 7.06 5.37 6.44
N SER A 24 7.15 6.27 7.41
CA SER A 24 6.94 7.70 7.17
C SER A 24 8.23 8.50 7.28
N THR A 25 8.32 9.56 6.48
CA THR A 25 9.42 10.53 6.48
C THR A 25 8.87 11.94 6.64
N ALA A 26 9.74 12.96 6.67
CA ALA A 26 9.37 14.36 6.83
C ALA A 26 8.47 14.64 8.06
N GLY A 27 8.77 13.98 9.18
CA GLY A 27 7.98 14.11 10.41
C GLY A 27 6.58 13.52 10.31
N GLY A 28 6.38 12.50 9.47
CA GLY A 28 5.08 11.86 9.28
C GLY A 28 4.24 12.42 8.14
N ARG A 29 4.76 13.40 7.38
CA ARG A 29 4.03 14.02 6.26
C ARG A 29 4.02 13.19 5.00
N VAL A 30 5.03 12.33 4.80
CA VAL A 30 5.13 11.51 3.60
C VAL A 30 5.17 10.05 4.03
N VAL A 31 4.23 9.26 3.50
CA VAL A 31 4.16 7.81 3.72
C VAL A 31 4.78 7.12 2.53
N HIS A 32 5.73 6.22 2.75
CA HIS A 32 6.34 5.39 1.72
C HIS A 32 5.87 3.94 1.88
N ALA A 33 5.42 3.32 0.79
CA ALA A 33 5.10 1.90 0.77
C ALA A 33 5.80 1.21 -0.41
N ARG A 34 6.32 0.01 -0.14
CA ARG A 34 6.80 -0.88 -1.20
C ARG A 34 5.60 -1.63 -1.77
N VAL A 35 5.34 -1.43 -3.05
CA VAL A 35 4.20 -2.01 -3.73
C VAL A 35 4.66 -2.89 -4.90
N ARG A 36 3.84 -3.86 -5.26
CA ARG A 36 4.06 -4.78 -6.37
C ARG A 36 2.82 -4.80 -7.26
N ARG A 37 3.01 -4.82 -8.58
CA ARG A 37 1.88 -4.98 -9.52
C ARG A 37 1.28 -6.36 -9.37
N ILE A 38 -0.05 -6.43 -9.30
CA ILE A 38 -0.75 -7.72 -9.21
C ILE A 38 -0.59 -8.51 -10.52
N ASP A 39 -0.65 -7.83 -11.67
CA ASP A 39 -0.47 -8.49 -12.98
C ASP A 39 1.00 -8.83 -13.29
N GLN A 40 1.95 -8.13 -12.67
CA GLN A 40 3.39 -8.31 -12.90
C GLN A 40 4.16 -8.37 -11.57
N PRO A 41 4.14 -9.52 -10.88
CA PRO A 41 4.69 -9.64 -9.53
C PRO A 41 6.22 -9.51 -9.45
N ALA A 42 6.93 -9.59 -10.58
CA ALA A 42 8.37 -9.30 -10.63
C ALA A 42 8.68 -7.80 -10.52
N SER A 43 7.71 -6.95 -10.83
CA SER A 43 7.83 -5.49 -10.84
C SER A 43 7.33 -4.92 -9.51
N TRP A 44 8.27 -4.47 -8.69
CA TRP A 44 7.99 -3.75 -7.46
C TRP A 44 8.56 -2.33 -7.54
N GLU A 45 7.90 -1.40 -6.85
CA GLU A 45 8.32 -0.01 -6.76
C GLU A 45 8.05 0.55 -5.35
N ILE A 46 8.66 1.69 -5.04
CA ILE A 46 8.35 2.45 -3.83
C ILE A 46 7.47 3.61 -4.24
N ARG A 47 6.23 3.61 -3.76
CA ARG A 47 5.32 4.75 -3.91
C ARG A 47 5.31 5.56 -2.63
N ASN A 48 5.11 6.86 -2.80
CA ASN A 48 5.01 7.82 -1.72
C ASN A 48 3.72 8.64 -1.87
N TRP A 49 3.10 8.94 -0.74
CA TRP A 49 1.89 9.74 -0.65
C TRP A 49 2.06 10.77 0.44
N ASP A 50 1.44 11.93 0.28
CA ASP A 50 1.25 12.84 1.40
C ASP A 50 0.30 12.18 2.42
N ALA A 51 0.58 12.35 3.71
CA ALA A 51 -0.19 11.71 4.78
C ALA A 51 -1.68 12.12 4.80
N PHE A 52 -2.00 13.27 4.18
CA PHE A 52 -3.34 13.80 4.01
C PHE A 52 -3.97 13.46 2.66
N GLU A 53 -3.23 12.82 1.75
CA GLU A 53 -3.76 12.37 0.46
C GLU A 53 -4.78 11.24 0.65
N ARG A 54 -5.84 11.25 -0.15
CA ARG A 54 -6.88 10.22 -0.18
C ARG A 54 -6.60 9.28 -1.33
N ILE A 55 -6.28 8.03 -1.00
CA ILE A 55 -6.18 6.95 -2.00
C ILE A 55 -7.19 5.85 -1.72
N SER A 56 -7.65 5.22 -2.80
CA SER A 56 -8.60 4.11 -2.74
C SER A 56 -7.88 2.82 -2.34
N VAL A 57 -8.10 2.37 -1.11
CA VAL A 57 -7.57 1.11 -0.60
C VAL A 57 -8.67 0.07 -0.57
N LYS A 58 -8.44 -1.05 -1.26
CA LYS A 58 -9.23 -2.27 -1.10
C LYS A 58 -8.59 -3.15 -0.04
N ARG A 59 -9.18 -3.14 1.15
CA ARG A 59 -8.82 -4.07 2.23
C ARG A 59 -9.71 -5.29 2.11
N THR A 60 -9.12 -6.45 1.85
CA THR A 60 -9.81 -7.69 2.22
C THR A 60 -9.60 -7.82 3.72
N THR A 61 -10.64 -7.56 4.52
CA THR A 61 -10.63 -8.00 5.91
C THR A 61 -10.60 -9.52 5.88
N SER A 62 -9.39 -10.09 5.84
CA SER A 62 -9.21 -11.46 6.25
C SER A 62 -9.30 -11.45 7.77
N GLU A 63 -10.54 -11.47 8.28
CA GLU A 63 -10.79 -12.11 9.58
C GLU A 63 -10.49 -13.60 9.40
N GLU A 64 -9.20 -13.95 9.37
CA GLU A 64 -8.79 -15.33 9.51
C GLU A 64 -7.52 -15.38 10.37
N GLY A 65 -7.71 -15.80 11.63
CA GLY A 65 -6.70 -16.57 12.34
C GLY A 65 -5.79 -15.81 13.29
N LYS A 66 -6.33 -15.42 14.45
CA LYS A 66 -5.60 -15.64 15.70
C LYS A 66 -6.50 -16.34 16.69
N ARG A 67 -6.39 -17.68 16.69
CA ARG A 67 -6.78 -18.54 17.81
C ARG A 67 -6.01 -18.15 19.07
#